data_AF-X1LZ29-F1
#
_entry.id   AF-X1LZ29-F1
#
_cell.length_a   1.000
_cell.length_b   1.000
_cell.length_c   1.000
_cell.angle_alpha   90.00
_cell.angle_beta   90.00
_cell.angle_gamma   90.00
#
_symmetry.space_group_name_H-M   'P 1'
#
loop_
_entity.id
_entity.type
_entity.pdbx_description
1 polymer ?
#
loop_
_entity_poly.entity_id
_entity_poly.type
_entity_poly.pdbx_seq_one_letter_code
_entity_poly.pdbx_strand_id
1 'polypeptide(L)' 'MAYKSKFLMKSRVDEYFSKLGIRRAGDVKDDVIKWLDKQVEANIQQIIDILPKKSKGKSKGDLKRKTIMKDDMKQLM' A
#
# COMPACT_ATOMS: atom_id res chain seq x y z
N MET A 1 -21.25 -4.87 12.84
CA MET A 1 -20.27 -5.81 12.24
C MET A 1 -18.92 -5.11 12.23
N ALA A 2 -17.87 -5.74 12.77
CA ALA A 2 -16.53 -5.17 12.74
C ALA A 2 -16.05 -5.05 11.29
N TYR A 3 -15.49 -3.89 10.93
CA TYR A 3 -14.91 -3.70 9.59
C TYR A 3 -13.71 -4.62 9.39
N LYS A 4 -13.73 -5.41 8.31
CA LYS A 4 -12.60 -6.27 7.91
C LYS A 4 -11.71 -5.48 6.94
N SER A 5 -10.63 -4.93 7.46
CA SER A 5 -9.63 -4.21 6.65
C SER A 5 -8.89 -5.15 5.70
N LYS A 6 -8.55 -4.63 4.52
CA LYS A 6 -7.85 -5.39 3.47
C LYS A 6 -6.34 -5.14 3.48
N PHE A 7 -5.93 -3.90 3.72
CA PHE A 7 -4.53 -3.47 3.63
C PHE A 7 -3.92 -3.20 5.00
N LEU A 8 -4.73 -2.69 5.94
CA LEU A 8 -4.26 -2.34 7.28
C LEU A 8 -4.58 -3.42 8.30
N MET A 9 -3.73 -3.58 9.31
CA MET A 9 -4.00 -4.42 10.48
C MET A 9 -4.53 -3.55 11.61
N LYS A 10 -5.72 -3.86 12.14
CA LYS A 10 -6.39 -3.07 13.19
C LYS A 10 -5.50 -2.79 14.41
N SER A 11 -4.77 -3.81 14.88
CA SER A 11 -3.86 -3.67 16.02
C SER A 11 -2.72 -2.67 15.78
N ARG A 12 -2.21 -2.57 14.54
CA ARG A 12 -1.17 -1.60 14.17
C ARG A 12 -1.69 -0.18 14.17
N VAL A 13 -2.92 0.01 13.66
CA VAL A 13 -3.59 1.31 13.72
C VAL A 13 -3.80 1.69 15.19
N ASP A 14 -4.32 0.79 16.02
CA ASP A 14 -4.53 1.03 17.44
C ASP A 14 -3.24 1.37 18.21
N GLU A 15 -2.14 0.66 17.90
CA GLU A 15 -0.81 0.94 18.44
C GLU A 15 -0.33 2.35 18.08
N TYR A 16 -0.54 2.77 16.82
CA TYR A 16 -0.13 4.09 16.34
C TYR A 16 -0.90 5.22 17.02
N PHE A 17 -2.22 5.08 17.17
CA PHE A 17 -3.05 6.04 17.90
C PHE A 17 -2.64 6.11 19.38
N SER A 18 -2.30 4.98 19.99
CA SER A 18 -1.84 4.92 21.39
C SER A 18 -0.49 5.63 21.56
N LYS A 19 0.45 5.45 20.63
CA LYS A 19 1.74 6.15 20.61
C LYS A 19 1.59 7.67 20.50
N LEU A 20 0.59 8.14 19.75
CA LEU A 20 0.25 9.56 19.62
C LEU A 20 -0.57 10.11 20.79
N GLY A 21 -0.97 9.27 21.75
CA GLY A 21 -1.83 9.67 22.86
C GLY A 21 -3.29 9.99 22.46
N ILE A 22 -3.70 9.62 21.24
CA ILE A 22 -5.02 9.95 20.71
C ILE A 22 -6.01 8.83 21.04
N ARG A 23 -7.05 9.18 21.80
CA ARG A 23 -8.17 8.27 22.11
C ARG A 23 -9.26 8.39 21.05
N ARG A 24 -9.85 7.25 20.68
CA ARG A 24 -10.98 7.17 19.75
C ARG A 24 -12.17 6.51 20.45
N ALA A 25 -13.35 7.08 20.25
CA ALA A 25 -14.60 6.49 20.71
C ALA A 25 -14.83 5.14 20.02
N GLY A 26 -15.50 4.21 20.70
CA GLY A 26 -15.61 2.80 20.26
C GLY A 26 -16.34 2.65 18.93
N ASP A 27 -17.36 3.48 18.70
CA ASP A 27 -18.13 3.63 17.47
C ASP A 27 -17.28 4.16 16.30
N VAL A 28 -16.37 5.11 16.56
CA VAL A 28 -15.53 5.74 15.53
C VAL A 28 -14.32 4.88 15.11
N LYS A 29 -13.93 3.89 15.93
CA LYS A 29 -12.74 3.06 15.64
C LYS A 29 -12.81 2.38 14.27
N ASP A 30 -13.96 1.79 13.95
CA ASP A 30 -14.12 1.04 12.70
C ASP A 30 -14.23 1.96 11.49
N ASP A 31 -14.84 3.15 11.63
CA ASP A 31 -14.90 4.16 10.58
C ASP A 31 -13.54 4.74 10.24
N VAL A 32 -12.71 5.00 11.25
CA VAL A 32 -11.33 5.45 11.06
C VAL A 32 -10.52 4.40 10.30
N ILE A 33 -10.65 3.12 10.66
CA ILE A 33 -9.95 2.04 9.97
C ILE A 33 -10.42 1.96 8.52
N LYS A 34 -11.73 2.01 8.28
CA LYS A 34 -12.31 2.01 6.93
C LYS A 34 -11.82 3.17 6.08
N TRP A 35 -11.75 4.37 6.64
CA TRP A 35 -11.23 5.54 5.95
C TRP A 35 -9.75 5.38 5.60
N LEU A 36 -8.93 4.97 6.57
CA LEU A 36 -7.50 4.74 6.36
C LEU A 36 -7.23 3.64 5.33
N ASP A 37 -7.99 2.55 5.37
CA ASP A 37 -7.85 1.41 4.44
C ASP A 37 -8.11 1.86 2.98
N LYS A 38 -9.10 2.73 2.76
CA LYS A 38 -9.37 3.34 1.44
C LYS A 38 -8.25 4.27 0.96
N GLN A 39 -7.70 5.09 1.86
CA GLN A 39 -6.59 5.98 1.50
C GLN A 39 -5.33 5.18 1.12
N VAL A 40 -5.07 4.10 1.86
CA VAL A 40 -3.96 3.18 1.56
C VAL A 40 -4.19 2.48 0.24
N GLU A 41 -5.40 1.99 -0.04
CA GLU A 41 -5.75 1.38 -1.33
C GLU A 41 -5.46 2.33 -2.51
N ALA A 42 -5.89 3.59 -2.41
CA ALA A 42 -5.65 4.60 -3.45
C ALA A 42 -4.15 4.88 -3.65
N ASN A 43 -3.40 5.04 -2.56
CA ASN A 43 -1.96 5.31 -2.62
C ASN A 43 -1.17 4.10 -3.15
N ILE A 44 -1.54 2.87 -2.76
CA ILE A 44 -0.93 1.65 -3.29
C ILE A 44 -1.14 1.58 -4.81
N GLN A 45 -2.34 1.88 -5.30
CA GLN A 45 -2.63 1.85 -6.73
C GLN A 45 -1.76 2.86 -7.50
N GLN A 46 -1.60 4.07 -6.97
CA GLN A 46 -0.71 5.09 -7.57
C GLN A 46 0.74 4.61 -7.64
N ILE A 47 1.26 4.01 -6.56
CA ILE A 47 2.62 3.46 -6.53
C ILE A 47 2.77 2.33 -7.56
N ILE A 48 1.80 1.40 -7.62
CA ILE A 48 1.81 0.29 -8.59
C ILE A 48 1.74 0.79 -10.03
N ASP A 49 1.05 1.90 -10.27
CA ASP A 49 0.96 2.50 -11.60
C ASP A 49 2.30 3.09 -12.08
N ILE A 50 3.13 3.54 -11.16
CA ILE A 50 4.50 4.02 -11.44
C ILE A 50 5.47 2.86 -11.72
N LEU A 51 5.25 1.69 -11.10
CA LEU A 51 6.13 0.54 -11.29
C LEU A 51 6.16 0.09 -12.76
N PRO A 52 7.33 -0.29 -13.31
CA PRO A 52 7.43 -0.70 -14.70
C PRO A 52 6.73 -2.05 -14.91
N LYS A 53 5.48 -1.98 -15.38
CA LYS A 53 4.61 -3.16 -15.63
C LYS A 53 5.14 -4.06 -16.75
N LYS A 54 6.01 -3.53 -17.63
CA LYS A 54 6.68 -4.25 -18.71
C LYS A 54 8.07 -3.64 -18.95
N SER A 55 9.14 -4.29 -18.51
CA SER A 55 10.50 -3.86 -18.89
C SER A 55 10.87 -4.43 -20.26
N LYS A 56 11.38 -3.57 -21.15
CA LYS A 56 12.05 -4.01 -22.39
C LYS A 56 13.35 -4.68 -21.96
N GLY A 57 13.65 -5.85 -22.51
CA GLY A 57 14.94 -6.46 -22.23
C GLY A 57 16.09 -5.57 -22.71
N LYS A 58 17.25 -5.71 -22.07
CA LYS A 58 18.37 -4.76 -22.22
C LYS A 58 18.95 -4.79 -23.65
N SER A 59 18.72 -5.87 -24.41
CA SER A 59 19.24 -6.07 -25.76
C SER A 59 18.15 -6.34 -26.81
N LYS A 60 18.47 -6.06 -28.08
CA LYS A 60 17.61 -6.36 -29.22
C LYS A 60 17.48 -7.89 -29.37
N GLY A 61 16.32 -8.44 -29.00
CA GLY A 61 16.06 -9.89 -28.98
C GLY A 61 15.57 -10.43 -27.63
N ASP A 62 15.68 -9.64 -26.55
CA ASP A 62 15.26 -10.08 -25.22
C ASP A 62 13.72 -10.07 -25.05
N LEU A 63 13.22 -11.10 -24.34
CA LEU A 63 11.82 -11.21 -23.96
C LEU A 63 11.39 -10.08 -23.02
N LYS A 64 10.23 -9.48 -23.30
CA LYS A 64 9.58 -8.52 -22.38
C LYS A 64 9.25 -9.23 -21.06
N ARG A 65 9.68 -8.65 -19.94
CA ARG A 65 9.46 -9.22 -18.60
C ARG A 65 8.25 -8.54 -17.94
N LYS A 66 7.40 -9.35 -17.29
CA LYS A 66 6.28 -8.90 -16.45
C LYS A 66 6.66 -8.82 -14.96
N THR A 67 7.87 -9.23 -14.61
CA THR A 67 8.39 -9.28 -13.24
C THR A 67 9.22 -8.03 -12.97
N ILE A 68 8.96 -7.37 -11.84
CA ILE A 68 9.73 -6.22 -11.36
C ILE A 68 11.04 -6.72 -10.76
N MET A 69 12.17 -6.18 -11.22
CA MET A 69 13.50 -6.52 -10.74
C MET A 69 14.09 -5.40 -9.87
N LYS A 70 15.14 -5.71 -9.10
CA LYS A 70 15.84 -4.70 -8.28
C LYS A 70 16.38 -3.52 -9.11
N ASP A 71 16.81 -3.77 -10.34
CA ASP A 71 17.28 -2.73 -11.26
C ASP A 71 16.16 -1.74 -11.63
N ASP A 72 14.92 -2.22 -11.75
CA ASP A 72 13.75 -1.38 -12.03
C ASP A 72 13.46 -0.43 -10.86
N MET A 73 13.72 -0.87 -9.62
CA MET A 73 13.55 -0.05 -8.41
C MET A 73 14.61 1.05 -8.29
N LYS A 74 15.82 0.84 -8.84
CA LYS A 74 16.89 1.87 -8.83
C LYS A 74 16.56 3.09 -9.71
N GLN A 75 15.64 2.96 -10.65
CA GLN A 75 15.18 4.10 -11.47
C GLN A 75 14.11 4.95 -10.77
N LEU A 76 13.54 4.44 -9.68
CA LEU A 76 12.46 5.10 -8.93
C LEU A 76 12.92 5.72 -7.60
N MET A 77 14.15 5.42 -7.17
CA MET A 77 14.83 6.02 -6.01
C MET A 77 15.83 7.07 -6.46
#